data_AF-A0A1C6L2U5-F1
#
_entry.id   AF-A0A1C6L2U5-F1
#
_cell.length_a   1.000
_cell.length_b   1.000
_cell.length_c   1.000
_cell.angle_alpha   90.00
_cell.angle_beta   90.00
_cell.angle_gamma   90.00
#
_symmetry.space_group_name_H-M   'P 1'
#
loop_
_entity.id
_entity.type
_entity.pdbx_description
1 polymer ?
#
loop_
_entity_poly.entity_id
_entity_poly.type
_entity_poly.pdbx_seq_one_letter_code
_entity_poly.pdbx_strand_id
1 'polypeptide(L)'
;MCKDKKRAFTLVELIIVIAIIGILAAIALPKFGEVRKNANINADIANAKIIAEATNVLLAEDKITPFNEDGDYNGNLFVGDSDGYSGALTSYLQSDIKGKYTKDGDFVVQIFPDLSVQVYIYPIEGNSNLINIYPRPTKAQQPNNPYAE
;
A
#
# COMPACT_ATOMS: atom_id res chain seq x y z
N MET A 1 -23.70 -28.00 54.50
CA MET A 1 -23.91 -27.34 53.19
C MET A 1 -23.43 -25.91 53.31
N CYS A 2 -22.24 -25.58 52.78
CA CYS A 2 -21.78 -24.19 52.73
C CYS A 2 -22.49 -23.47 51.59
N LYS A 3 -23.12 -22.35 51.91
CA LYS A 3 -23.95 -21.57 51.00
C LYS A 3 -23.08 -20.51 50.34
N ASP A 4 -22.73 -20.71 49.07
CA ASP A 4 -22.02 -19.71 48.28
C ASP A 4 -22.84 -18.42 48.19
N LYS A 5 -22.36 -17.36 48.84
CA LYS A 5 -22.92 -16.02 48.71
C LYS A 5 -22.59 -15.52 47.31
N LYS A 6 -23.54 -15.62 46.39
CA LYS A 6 -23.44 -14.98 45.08
C LYS A 6 -23.23 -13.48 45.29
N ARG A 7 -22.06 -12.97 44.92
CA ARG A 7 -21.78 -11.53 44.91
C ARG A 7 -22.56 -10.91 43.75
N ALA A 8 -23.55 -10.08 44.07
CA ALA A 8 -24.25 -9.27 43.09
C ALA A 8 -23.38 -8.05 42.76
N PHE A 9 -23.18 -7.78 41.48
CA PHE A 9 -22.44 -6.62 41.00
C PHE A 9 -23.28 -5.36 41.20
N THR A 10 -22.68 -4.27 41.68
CA THR A 10 -23.43 -3.02 41.88
C THR A 10 -23.56 -2.25 40.57
N LEU A 11 -24.68 -1.55 40.37
CA LEU A 11 -24.86 -0.67 39.20
C LEU A 11 -23.80 0.45 39.16
N VAL A 12 -23.35 0.91 40.34
CA VAL A 12 -22.32 1.95 40.47
C VAL A 12 -20.97 1.44 39.95
N GLU A 13 -20.57 0.21 40.28
CA GLU A 13 -19.35 -0.39 39.73
C GLU A 13 -19.40 -0.45 38.21
N LEU A 14 -20.56 -0.80 37.63
CA LEU A 14 -20.69 -0.86 36.18
C LEU A 14 -20.59 0.53 35.52
N ILE A 15 -21.20 1.55 36.13
CA ILE A 15 -21.17 2.93 35.62
C ILE A 15 -19.76 3.51 35.63
N ILE A 16 -18.98 3.26 36.69
CA ILE A 16 -17.59 3.76 36.77
C ILE A 16 -16.72 3.09 35.70
N VAL A 17 -16.92 1.80 35.44
CA VAL A 17 -16.15 1.07 34.42
C VAL A 17 -16.41 1.64 33.02
N ILE A 18 -17.66 1.84 32.63
CA ILE A 18 -17.97 2.42 31.30
C ILE A 18 -17.48 3.86 31.19
N ALA A 19 -17.46 4.63 32.28
CA ALA A 19 -16.94 5.99 32.30
C ALA A 19 -15.42 6.01 32.03
N ILE A 20 -14.65 5.12 32.66
CA ILE A 20 -13.20 5.01 32.44
C ILE A 20 -12.91 4.53 31.00
N ILE A 21 -13.64 3.51 30.52
CA ILE A 21 -13.52 3.03 29.14
C ILE A 21 -13.84 4.15 28.14
N GLY A 22 -14.84 4.98 28.41
CA GLY A 22 -15.21 6.12 27.57
C GLY A 22 -14.09 7.16 27.44
N ILE A 23 -13.41 7.49 28.54
CA ILE A 23 -12.27 8.44 28.53
C ILE A 23 -11.11 7.87 27.71
N LEU A 24 -10.77 6.58 27.91
CA LEU A 24 -9.70 5.92 27.17
C LEU A 24 -10.02 5.84 25.67
N ALA A 25 -11.26 5.47 25.33
CA ALA A 25 -11.72 5.39 23.95
C ALA A 25 -11.67 6.75 23.24
N ALA A 26 -12.04 7.85 23.93
CA ALA A 26 -12.02 9.20 23.36
C ALA A 26 -10.62 9.64 22.89
N ILE A 27 -9.56 9.22 23.58
CA ILE A 27 -8.16 9.56 23.20
C ILE A 27 -7.62 8.57 22.15
N ALA A 28 -8.00 7.29 22.25
CA ALA A 28 -7.46 6.23 21.39
C ALA A 28 -8.02 6.27 19.96
N LEU A 29 -9.31 6.51 19.80
CA LEU A 29 -10.00 6.48 18.50
C LEU A 29 -9.43 7.44 17.45
N PRO A 30 -9.18 8.74 17.71
CA PRO A 30 -8.66 9.64 16.68
C PRO A 30 -7.26 9.25 16.21
N LYS A 31 -6.40 8.77 17.12
CA LYS A 31 -5.02 8.36 16.78
C LYS A 31 -4.97 7.10 15.93
N PHE A 32 -5.91 6.18 16.14
CA PHE A 32 -5.93 4.90 15.43
C PHE A 32 -6.09 5.07 13.90
N GLY A 33 -6.88 6.06 13.47
CA GLY A 33 -7.06 6.36 12.05
C GLY A 33 -5.78 6.78 11.34
N GLU A 34 -5.02 7.69 11.95
CA GLU A 34 -3.75 8.19 11.39
C GLU A 34 -2.67 7.11 11.38
N VAL A 35 -2.54 6.34 12.46
CA VAL A 35 -1.59 5.23 12.54
C VAL A 35 -1.88 4.19 11.45
N ARG A 36 -3.15 3.82 11.26
CA ARG A 36 -3.55 2.89 10.20
C ARG A 36 -3.26 3.45 8.81
N LYS A 37 -3.52 4.75 8.58
CA LYS A 37 -3.22 5.43 7.32
C LYS A 37 -1.72 5.35 7.01
N ASN A 38 -0.88 5.71 7.97
CA ASN A 38 0.58 5.69 7.80
C ASN A 38 1.13 4.27 7.64
N ALA A 39 0.56 3.29 8.33
CA ALA A 39 0.91 1.88 8.15
C ALA A 39 0.62 1.40 6.72
N ASN A 40 -0.55 1.77 6.16
CA ASN A 40 -0.91 1.44 4.79
C ASN A 40 0.03 2.10 3.76
N ILE A 41 0.35 3.38 3.95
CA ILE A 41 1.30 4.13 3.09
C ILE A 41 2.67 3.44 3.10
N ASN A 42 3.17 3.09 4.29
CA ASN A 42 4.46 2.43 4.43
C ASN A 42 4.48 1.03 3.82
N ALA A 43 3.38 0.28 3.93
CA ALA A 43 3.24 -1.02 3.27
C ALA A 43 3.31 -0.89 1.75
N ASP A 44 2.62 0.10 1.18
CA ASP A 44 2.64 0.33 -0.28
C ASP A 44 4.01 0.72 -0.79
N ILE A 45 4.77 1.52 -0.01
CA ILE A 45 6.13 1.87 -0.37
C ILE A 45 7.06 0.64 -0.31
N ALA A 46 6.93 -0.19 0.73
CA ALA A 46 7.72 -1.42 0.84
C ALA A 46 7.42 -2.37 -0.33
N ASN A 47 6.14 -2.51 -0.68
CA ASN A 47 5.69 -3.27 -1.84
C ASN A 47 6.26 -2.72 -3.15
N ALA A 48 6.18 -1.40 -3.38
CA ALA A 48 6.74 -0.76 -4.56
C ALA A 48 8.25 -0.98 -4.70
N LYS A 49 8.99 -0.99 -3.57
CA LYS A 49 10.42 -1.31 -3.58
C LYS A 49 10.68 -2.76 -4.00
N ILE A 50 9.92 -3.73 -3.46
CA ILE A 50 10.03 -5.15 -3.84
C ILE A 50 9.75 -5.32 -5.34
N ILE A 51 8.71 -4.64 -5.83
CA ILE A 51 8.36 -4.64 -7.26
C ILE A 51 9.52 -4.09 -8.10
N ALA A 52 10.09 -2.95 -7.73
CA ALA A 52 11.23 -2.36 -8.46
C ALA A 52 12.45 -3.29 -8.48
N GLU A 53 12.76 -3.94 -7.36
CA GLU A 53 13.85 -4.93 -7.28
C GLU A 53 13.60 -6.13 -8.19
N ALA A 54 12.36 -6.66 -8.20
CA ALA A 54 11.97 -7.73 -9.11
C ALA A 54 12.09 -7.33 -10.59
N THR A 55 11.64 -6.11 -10.93
CA THR A 55 11.79 -5.55 -12.28
C THR A 55 13.26 -5.46 -12.66
N ASN A 56 14.15 -4.98 -11.78
CA ASN A 56 15.58 -4.90 -12.06
C ASN A 56 16.21 -6.28 -12.36
N VAL A 57 15.80 -7.33 -11.62
CA VAL A 57 16.26 -8.70 -11.89
C VAL A 57 15.80 -9.16 -13.27
N LEU A 58 14.52 -9.00 -13.59
CA LEU A 58 13.97 -9.43 -14.87
C LEU A 58 14.53 -8.64 -16.06
N LEU A 59 14.85 -7.36 -15.86
CA LEU A 59 15.51 -6.52 -16.85
C LEU A 59 16.93 -7.02 -17.11
N ALA A 60 17.66 -7.43 -16.07
CA ALA A 60 18.98 -8.03 -16.22
C ALA A 60 18.96 -9.42 -16.89
N GLU A 61 17.82 -10.13 -16.82
CA GLU A 61 17.60 -11.40 -17.52
C GLU A 61 17.08 -11.21 -18.97
N ASP A 62 17.01 -9.97 -19.47
CA ASP A 62 16.41 -9.60 -20.76
C ASP A 62 14.96 -10.10 -20.94
N LYS A 63 14.25 -10.41 -19.85
CA LYS A 63 12.87 -10.90 -19.85
C LYS A 63 11.84 -9.78 -19.97
N ILE A 64 12.23 -8.57 -19.57
CA ILE A 64 11.45 -7.35 -19.75
C ILE A 64 12.37 -6.29 -20.36
N THR A 65 11.81 -5.40 -21.17
CA THR A 65 12.59 -4.37 -21.87
C THR A 65 12.11 -2.97 -21.47
N PRO A 66 12.97 -1.94 -21.59
CA PRO A 66 12.58 -0.56 -21.37
C PRO A 66 11.44 -0.12 -22.28
N PHE A 67 10.72 0.93 -21.85
CA PHE A 67 9.76 1.62 -22.68
C PHE A 67 10.47 2.15 -23.92
N ASN A 68 10.05 1.70 -25.11
CA ASN A 68 10.53 2.23 -26.38
C ASN A 68 9.53 3.29 -26.86
N GLU A 69 10.04 4.45 -27.29
CA GLU A 69 9.21 5.58 -27.75
C GLU A 69 8.38 5.26 -29.02
N ASP A 70 8.62 4.10 -29.66
CA ASP A 70 8.07 3.71 -30.96
C ASP A 70 6.72 2.96 -30.91
N GLY A 71 6.10 2.80 -29.73
CA GLY A 71 4.71 2.33 -29.62
C GLY A 71 4.48 0.82 -29.85
N ASP A 72 5.52 0.00 -29.83
CA ASP A 72 5.38 -1.45 -29.59
C ASP A 72 5.04 -1.68 -28.11
N TYR A 73 4.30 -2.73 -27.76
CA TYR A 73 3.68 -2.92 -26.44
C TYR A 73 4.70 -3.18 -25.30
N ASN A 74 5.45 -2.14 -24.94
CA ASN A 74 6.20 -1.99 -23.69
C ASN A 74 5.49 -0.97 -22.78
N GLY A 75 4.16 -0.90 -22.87
CA GLY A 75 3.34 -0.03 -22.03
C GLY A 75 3.50 -0.32 -20.54
N ASN A 76 2.97 0.56 -19.71
CA ASN A 76 2.79 0.38 -18.26
C ASN A 76 2.67 -1.10 -17.84
N LEU A 77 3.60 -1.57 -17.01
CA LEU A 77 3.64 -2.96 -16.57
C LEU A 77 2.73 -3.14 -15.35
N PHE A 78 1.59 -3.81 -15.50
CA PHE A 78 0.59 -3.93 -14.45
C PHE A 78 0.87 -5.15 -13.55
N VAL A 79 0.98 -4.92 -12.24
CA VAL A 79 1.17 -6.02 -11.27
C VAL A 79 -0.16 -6.75 -11.03
N GLY A 80 -0.16 -8.05 -11.30
CA GLY A 80 -1.36 -8.91 -11.30
C GLY A 80 -1.95 -9.14 -12.69
N ASP A 81 -1.36 -8.54 -13.73
CA ASP A 81 -1.69 -8.87 -15.13
C ASP A 81 -0.81 -10.04 -15.62
N SER A 82 -1.39 -10.92 -16.42
CA SER A 82 -0.76 -12.15 -16.93
C SER A 82 -0.26 -12.01 -18.37
N ASP A 83 -0.47 -10.86 -19.01
CA ASP A 83 -0.16 -10.66 -20.41
C ASP A 83 1.28 -10.14 -20.65
N GLY A 84 1.94 -10.69 -21.67
CA GLY A 84 3.23 -10.21 -22.16
C GLY A 84 4.30 -10.03 -21.08
N TYR A 85 4.94 -8.86 -21.07
CA TYR A 85 5.94 -8.50 -20.06
C TYR A 85 5.34 -8.41 -18.64
N SER A 86 4.06 -8.00 -18.50
CA SER A 86 3.40 -7.87 -17.19
C SER A 86 3.28 -9.23 -16.51
N GLY A 87 2.96 -10.26 -17.30
CA GLY A 87 2.91 -11.64 -16.83
C GLY A 87 4.24 -12.16 -16.28
N ALA A 88 5.37 -11.75 -16.86
CA ALA A 88 6.70 -12.13 -16.36
C ALA A 88 6.97 -11.57 -14.96
N LEU A 89 6.62 -10.29 -14.73
CA LEU A 89 6.74 -9.67 -13.41
C LEU A 89 5.77 -10.27 -12.40
N THR A 90 4.49 -10.42 -12.76
CA THR A 90 3.48 -11.04 -11.90
C THR A 90 3.87 -12.47 -11.51
N SER A 91 4.40 -13.25 -12.45
CA SER A 91 4.90 -14.61 -12.19
C SER A 91 6.11 -14.62 -11.25
N TYR A 92 7.01 -13.64 -11.35
CA TYR A 92 8.16 -13.53 -10.46
C TYR A 92 7.74 -13.14 -9.04
N LEU A 93 6.76 -12.23 -8.90
CA LEU A 93 6.26 -11.78 -7.60
C LEU A 93 5.40 -12.84 -6.89
N GLN A 94 4.89 -13.83 -7.61
CA GLN A 94 4.09 -14.97 -7.10
C GLN A 94 2.89 -14.54 -6.22
N SER A 95 2.47 -13.28 -6.31
CA SER A 95 1.43 -12.70 -5.47
C SER A 95 0.83 -11.46 -6.12
N ASP A 96 -0.48 -11.31 -5.96
CA ASP A 96 -1.19 -10.09 -6.32
C ASP A 96 -0.95 -9.02 -5.26
N ILE A 97 0.05 -8.20 -5.50
CA ILE A 97 0.35 -7.04 -4.66
C ILE A 97 -0.59 -5.90 -5.07
N LYS A 98 -1.43 -5.44 -4.14
CA LYS A 98 -2.38 -4.33 -4.32
C LYS A 98 -2.22 -3.28 -3.24
N GLY A 99 -2.50 -2.02 -3.59
CA GLY A 99 -2.33 -0.87 -2.71
C GLY A 99 -3.26 -0.89 -1.50
N LYS A 100 -2.73 -0.67 -0.30
CA LYS A 100 -3.48 -0.60 0.94
C LYS A 100 -3.97 0.81 1.24
N TYR A 101 -3.23 1.83 0.82
CA TYR A 101 -3.63 3.23 1.00
C TYR A 101 -4.66 3.67 -0.05
N THR A 102 -4.49 3.22 -1.31
CA THR A 102 -5.37 3.54 -2.45
C THR A 102 -6.61 2.65 -2.57
N LYS A 103 -6.88 1.81 -1.56
CA LYS A 103 -8.00 0.85 -1.51
C LYS A 103 -7.96 -0.14 -2.68
N ASP A 104 -6.95 -0.99 -2.72
CA ASP A 104 -6.70 -1.98 -3.77
C ASP A 104 -6.34 -1.37 -5.13
N GLY A 105 -5.62 -0.25 -5.12
CA GLY A 105 -5.02 0.32 -6.33
C GLY A 105 -3.96 -0.59 -6.94
N ASP A 106 -3.91 -0.63 -8.27
CA ASP A 106 -2.97 -1.46 -9.01
C ASP A 106 -1.60 -0.80 -9.10
N PHE A 107 -0.55 -1.56 -8.80
CA PHE A 107 0.83 -1.11 -9.01
C PHE A 107 1.20 -1.23 -10.48
N VAL A 108 1.94 -0.23 -10.95
CA VAL A 108 2.38 -0.13 -12.32
C VAL A 108 3.84 0.24 -12.38
N VAL A 109 4.61 -0.49 -13.17
CA VAL A 109 6.03 -0.23 -13.36
C VAL A 109 6.26 0.42 -14.72
N GLN A 110 7.11 1.44 -14.73
CA GLN A 110 7.65 2.03 -15.95
C GLN A 110 9.17 1.91 -15.90
N ILE A 111 9.73 1.43 -17.00
CA ILE A 111 11.17 1.28 -17.18
C ILE A 111 11.55 2.28 -18.26
N PHE A 112 12.39 3.25 -17.92
CA PHE A 112 12.80 4.30 -18.87
C PHE A 112 13.97 3.85 -19.74
N PRO A 113 14.21 4.49 -20.90
CA PRO A 113 15.33 4.16 -21.79
C PRO A 113 16.72 4.25 -21.12
N ASP A 114 16.84 5.01 -20.03
CA ASP A 114 18.04 5.10 -19.20
C ASP A 114 18.20 3.94 -18.21
N LEU A 115 17.33 2.91 -18.33
CA LEU A 115 17.21 1.74 -17.45
C LEU A 115 16.73 2.08 -16.03
N SER A 116 16.26 3.29 -15.78
CA SER A 116 15.67 3.63 -14.48
C SER A 116 14.28 2.99 -14.34
N VAL A 117 14.02 2.38 -13.19
CA VAL A 117 12.74 1.77 -12.85
C VAL A 117 11.97 2.68 -11.91
N GLN A 118 10.74 3.04 -12.30
CA GLN A 118 9.81 3.77 -11.45
C GLN A 118 8.53 2.95 -11.25
N VAL A 119 8.01 2.98 -10.02
CA VAL A 119 6.77 2.29 -9.65
C VAL A 119 5.74 3.31 -9.23
N TYR A 120 4.59 3.23 -9.88
CA TYR A 120 3.42 4.05 -9.67
C TYR A 120 2.27 3.22 -9.13
N ILE A 121 1.23 3.89 -8.67
CA ILE A 121 -0.04 3.26 -8.33
C ILE A 121 -1.19 3.99 -9.02
N TYR A 122 -2.15 3.21 -9.53
CA TYR A 122 -3.45 3.72 -9.96
C TYR A 122 -4.42 3.68 -8.79
N PRO A 123 -4.95 4.82 -8.32
CA PRO A 123 -6.05 4.81 -7.38
C PRO A 123 -7.34 4.39 -8.08
N ILE A 124 -8.10 3.47 -7.49
CA ILE A 124 -9.37 2.99 -8.07
C ILE A 124 -10.51 4.04 -8.01
N GLU A 125 -10.33 5.13 -7.26
CA GLU A 125 -11.35 6.17 -7.06
C GLU A 125 -11.23 7.31 -8.08
N GLY A 126 -11.73 7.08 -9.30
CA GLY A 126 -12.12 8.13 -10.27
C GLY A 126 -11.00 9.06 -10.77
N ASN A 127 -9.75 8.82 -10.38
CA ASN A 127 -8.59 9.60 -10.75
C ASN A 127 -7.57 8.66 -11.42
N SER A 128 -7.49 8.71 -12.74
CA SER A 128 -6.54 7.91 -13.54
C SER A 128 -5.10 8.45 -13.51
N ASN A 129 -4.78 9.39 -12.61
CA ASN A 129 -3.42 9.90 -12.50
C ASN A 129 -2.54 8.91 -11.73
N LEU A 130 -1.44 8.53 -12.34
CA LEU A 130 -0.38 7.75 -11.74
C LEU A 130 0.24 8.53 -10.57
N ILE A 131 0.29 7.91 -9.39
CA ILE A 131 0.99 8.46 -8.24
C ILE A 131 2.32 7.72 -8.10
N ASN A 132 3.44 8.46 -8.14
CA ASN A 132 4.77 7.87 -7.98
C ASN A 132 4.96 7.39 -6.54
N ILE A 133 5.44 6.16 -6.36
CA ILE A 133 5.77 5.60 -5.04
C ILE A 133 7.26 5.33 -4.91
N TYR A 134 7.89 4.85 -5.99
CA TYR A 134 9.29 4.46 -6.01
C TYR A 134 10.00 4.94 -7.28
N PRO A 135 11.21 5.53 -7.20
CA PRO A 135 11.88 5.96 -5.97
C PRO A 135 11.05 7.00 -5.21
N ARG A 136 11.15 7.03 -3.88
CA ARG A 136 10.34 7.93 -3.04
C ARG A 136 10.53 9.39 -3.47
N PRO A 137 9.48 10.09 -3.92
CA PRO A 137 9.60 11.48 -4.31
C PRO A 137 9.68 12.40 -3.08
N THR A 138 10.29 13.57 -3.23
CA THR A 138 10.25 14.61 -2.19
C THR A 138 8.98 15.46 -2.31
N LYS A 139 8.46 16.01 -1.20
CA LYS A 139 7.32 16.96 -1.22
C LYS A 139 7.55 18.18 -2.14
N ALA A 140 8.81 18.57 -2.36
CA ALA A 140 9.16 19.64 -3.30
C ALA A 140 8.87 19.25 -4.77
N GLN A 141 9.03 17.97 -5.11
CA GLN A 141 8.78 17.44 -6.45
C GLN A 141 7.31 17.13 -6.67
N GLN A 142 6.64 16.58 -5.64
CA GLN A 142 5.23 16.18 -5.72
C GLN A 142 4.48 16.55 -4.43
N PRO A 143 3.99 17.81 -4.31
CA PRO A 143 3.43 18.34 -3.07
C PRO A 143 2.16 17.62 -2.60
N ASN A 144 1.37 17.10 -3.55
CA ASN A 144 0.11 16.40 -3.26
C ASN A 144 0.27 14.88 -3.12
N ASN A 145 1.50 14.36 -3.17
CA ASN A 145 1.73 12.92 -3.11
C ASN A 145 1.78 12.42 -1.65
N PRO A 146 0.88 11.50 -1.24
CA PRO A 146 0.85 10.94 0.11
C PRO A 146 2.08 10.10 0.46
N TYR A 147 2.79 9.56 -0.53
CA TYR A 147 4.00 8.73 -0.36
C TYR A 147 5.30 9.53 -0.34
N ALA A 148 5.24 10.83 -0.67
CA ALA A 148 6.41 11.69 -0.69
C ALA A 148 6.96 11.96 0.72
N GLU A 149 8.29 12.06 0.83
CA GLU A 149 9.04 12.49 2.03
C GLU A 149 9.16 14.01 2.13
#